data_AF-A0A554LXN3-F1
#
_entry.id   AF-A0A554LXN3-F1
#
_cell.length_a   1.000
_cell.length_b   1.000
_cell.length_c   1.000
_cell.angle_alpha   90.00
_cell.angle_beta   90.00
_cell.angle_gamma   90.00
#
_symmetry.space_group_name_H-M   'P 1'
#
loop_
_entity.id
_entity.type
_entity.pdbx_description
1 polymer ?
#
loop_
_entity_poly.entity_id
_entity_poly.type
_entity_poly.pdbx_seq_one_letter_code
_entity_poly.pdbx_strand_id
1 'polypeptide(L)'
;MQQIIDTYPDDVNWVYRHYPLPFHANAQKAAEAAECAADIGGNDKFWEMTDMLMEKGTDNTQLESYAAAIGLNAAKFKDCLDSGKMAARVASDATEGSTAGVNGTPGNIVLKNGTKESRMVSGAQPFSAFKAVIDEMLK
;
A
#
# COMPACT_ATOMS: atom_id res chain seq x y z
N MET A 1 2.92 9.63 -5.59
CA MET A 1 1.67 9.76 -4.82
C MET A 1 1.67 10.99 -3.93
N GLN A 2 2.73 11.26 -3.16
CA GLN A 2 2.81 12.45 -2.28
C GLN A 2 2.41 13.77 -2.96
N GLN A 3 2.94 14.04 -4.16
CA GLN A 3 2.58 15.25 -4.94
C GLN A 3 1.06 15.39 -5.18
N ILE A 4 0.31 14.28 -5.31
CA ILE A 4 -1.15 14.31 -5.45
C ILE A 4 -1.78 14.80 -4.15
N ILE A 5 -1.35 14.23 -3.02
CA ILE A 5 -1.89 14.60 -1.70
C ILE A 5 -1.55 16.04 -1.34
N ASP A 6 -0.34 16.50 -1.67
CA ASP A 6 0.06 17.89 -1.45
C ASP A 6 -0.73 18.87 -2.34
N THR A 7 -1.16 18.44 -3.53
CA THR A 7 -1.95 19.28 -4.46
C THR A 7 -3.43 19.31 -4.09
N TYR A 8 -3.96 18.23 -3.53
CA TYR A 8 -5.39 18.03 -3.23
C TYR A 8 -5.61 17.64 -1.75
N PRO A 9 -5.16 18.46 -0.78
CA PRO A 9 -5.11 18.08 0.63
C PRO A 9 -6.49 17.81 1.25
N ASP A 10 -7.53 18.48 0.75
CA ASP A 10 -8.90 18.37 1.25
C ASP A 10 -9.80 17.49 0.38
N ASP A 11 -9.36 17.15 -0.84
CA ASP A 11 -10.18 16.51 -1.87
C ASP A 11 -9.84 15.04 -2.10
N VAL A 12 -8.61 14.61 -1.77
CA VAL A 12 -8.10 13.27 -2.08
C VAL A 12 -7.64 12.51 -0.83
N ASN A 13 -8.23 11.33 -0.63
CA ASN A 13 -7.73 10.34 0.33
C ASN A 13 -6.77 9.37 -0.36
N TRP A 14 -5.60 9.11 0.23
CA TRP A 14 -4.71 8.05 -0.26
C TRP A 14 -5.02 6.72 0.42
N VAL A 15 -5.43 5.73 -0.38
CA VAL A 15 -5.61 4.35 0.07
C VAL A 15 -4.56 3.45 -0.58
N TYR A 16 -3.88 2.65 0.23
CA TYR A 16 -2.95 1.62 -0.23
C TYR A 16 -3.64 0.25 -0.18
N ARG A 17 -3.44 -0.58 -1.21
CA ARG A 17 -3.89 -1.98 -1.27
C ARG A 17 -2.73 -2.85 -1.72
N HIS A 18 -2.50 -3.96 -1.02
CA HIS A 18 -1.45 -4.89 -1.40
C HIS A 18 -1.83 -5.70 -2.63
N TYR A 19 -0.87 -5.89 -3.53
CA TYR A 19 -1.01 -6.76 -4.70
C TYR A 19 0.32 -7.51 -4.93
N PRO A 20 0.72 -8.41 -4.02
CA PRO A 20 1.98 -9.13 -4.15
C PRO A 20 1.93 -10.07 -5.36
N LEU A 21 2.72 -9.76 -6.38
CA LEU A 21 2.77 -10.56 -7.60
C LEU A 21 3.52 -11.87 -7.33
N PRO A 22 3.04 -13.03 -7.81
CA PRO A 22 3.56 -14.35 -7.44
C PRO A 22 5.02 -14.59 -7.87
N PHE A 23 5.51 -13.83 -8.85
CA PHE A 23 6.91 -13.90 -9.30
C PHE A 23 7.88 -13.06 -8.44
N HIS A 24 7.38 -12.35 -7.42
CA HIS A 24 8.19 -11.67 -6.41
C HIS A 24 8.15 -12.45 -5.10
N ALA A 25 9.14 -13.33 -4.89
CA ALA A 25 9.16 -14.29 -3.78
C ALA A 25 8.94 -13.67 -2.38
N ASN A 26 9.41 -12.44 -2.16
CA ASN A 26 9.30 -11.77 -0.87
C ASN A 26 8.10 -10.81 -0.75
N ALA A 27 7.35 -10.56 -1.83
CA ALA A 27 6.32 -9.53 -1.83
C ALA A 27 5.20 -9.78 -0.82
N GLN A 28 4.80 -11.04 -0.65
CA GLN A 28 3.78 -11.43 0.32
C GLN A 28 4.20 -11.05 1.75
N LYS A 29 5.45 -11.37 2.14
CA LYS A 29 5.92 -11.14 3.49
C LYS A 29 6.21 -9.66 3.77
N ALA A 30 6.69 -8.93 2.76
CA ALA A 30 6.81 -7.48 2.83
C ALA A 30 5.44 -6.78 2.98
N ALA A 31 4.41 -7.26 2.30
CA ALA A 31 3.04 -6.77 2.47
C ALA A 31 2.52 -7.03 3.89
N GLU A 32 2.69 -8.26 4.40
CA GLU A 32 2.33 -8.58 5.78
C GLU A 32 3.10 -7.74 6.81
N ALA A 33 4.37 -7.41 6.55
CA ALA A 33 5.18 -6.54 7.41
C ALA A 33 4.63 -5.11 7.50
N ALA A 34 4.20 -4.52 6.39
CA ALA A 34 3.55 -3.21 6.41
C ALA A 34 2.27 -3.22 7.27
N GLU A 35 1.47 -4.29 7.15
CA GLU A 35 0.25 -4.44 7.93
C GLU A 35 0.50 -4.76 9.41
N CYS A 36 1.56 -5.51 9.73
CA CYS A 36 2.00 -5.68 11.10
C CYS A 36 2.47 -4.35 11.73
N ALA A 37 3.14 -3.50 10.95
CA ALA A 37 3.49 -2.16 11.41
C ALA A 37 2.25 -1.31 11.71
N ALA A 38 1.22 -1.38 10.86
CA ALA A 38 -0.07 -0.73 11.08
C ALA A 38 -0.78 -1.23 12.34
N ASP A 39 -0.85 -2.54 12.55
CA ASP A 39 -1.53 -3.16 13.70
C ASP A 39 -0.89 -2.81 15.04
N ILE A 40 0.43 -2.62 15.07
CA ILE A 40 1.19 -2.32 16.29
C ILE A 40 1.26 -0.82 16.56
N GLY A 41 1.42 -0.02 15.51
CA GLY A 41 1.80 1.40 15.60
C GLY A 41 0.89 2.39 14.89
N GLY A 42 -0.20 1.91 14.27
CA GLY A 42 -1.15 2.74 13.53
C GLY A 42 -0.68 3.14 12.12
N ASN A 43 -1.47 4.00 11.47
CA ASN A 43 -1.27 4.39 10.08
C ASN A 43 0.10 5.03 9.80
N ASP A 44 0.64 5.81 10.73
CA ASP A 44 1.96 6.44 10.54
C ASP A 44 3.05 5.38 10.39
N LYS A 45 2.97 4.29 11.17
CA LYS A 45 3.92 3.17 11.10
C LYS A 45 3.73 2.28 9.89
N PHE A 46 2.51 2.20 9.34
CA PHE A 46 2.30 1.62 8.02
C PHE A 46 3.12 2.36 6.97
N TRP A 47 2.99 3.69 6.90
CA TRP A 47 3.67 4.50 5.89
C TRP A 47 5.19 4.46 6.05
N GLU A 48 5.70 4.62 7.28
CA GLU A 48 7.14 4.49 7.57
C GLU A 48 7.69 3.11 7.15
N MET A 49 6.95 2.01 7.39
CA MET A 49 7.37 0.68 6.95
C MET A 49 7.33 0.56 5.42
N THR A 50 6.31 1.08 4.74
CA THR A 50 6.26 1.06 3.27
C THR A 50 7.41 1.85 2.64
N ASP A 51 7.79 2.98 3.23
CA ASP A 51 8.94 3.77 2.78
C ASP A 51 10.25 2.99 2.95
N MET A 52 10.44 2.34 4.11
CA MET A 52 11.59 1.46 4.35
C MET A 52 11.69 0.33 3.33
N LEU A 53 10.57 -0.34 3.02
CA LEU A 53 10.53 -1.42 2.04
C LEU A 53 10.85 -0.95 0.61
N MET A 54 10.40 0.24 0.24
CA MET A 54 10.68 0.84 -1.07
C MET A 54 12.12 1.32 -1.19
N GLU A 55 12.68 1.89 -0.12
CA GLU A 55 14.05 2.42 -0.12
C GLU A 55 15.10 1.31 0.02
N LYS A 56 14.89 0.37 0.93
CA LYS A 56 15.88 -0.64 1.32
C LYS A 56 15.65 -2.02 0.67
N GLY A 57 14.48 -2.22 0.06
CA GLY A 57 14.09 -3.48 -0.55
C GLY A 57 13.35 -4.43 0.41
N THR A 58 12.95 -5.59 -0.12
CA THR A 58 12.00 -6.50 0.51
C THR A 58 12.64 -7.81 1.02
N ASP A 59 13.91 -7.79 1.42
CA ASP A 59 14.53 -8.98 2.00
C ASP A 59 13.83 -9.36 3.32
N ASN A 60 13.26 -10.57 3.36
CA ASN A 60 12.54 -11.07 4.54
C ASN A 60 13.41 -11.10 5.80
N THR A 61 14.73 -11.27 5.66
CA THR A 61 15.67 -11.29 6.79
C THR A 61 15.87 -9.91 7.43
N GLN A 62 15.46 -8.83 6.74
CA GLN A 62 15.61 -7.46 7.20
C GLN A 62 14.32 -6.85 7.78
N LEU A 63 13.17 -7.51 7.64
CA LEU A 63 11.88 -6.91 8.02
C LEU A 63 11.80 -6.55 9.52
N GLU A 64 12.36 -7.38 10.40
CA GLU A 64 12.44 -7.10 11.83
C GLU A 64 13.38 -5.91 12.14
N SER A 65 14.48 -5.76 11.38
CA SER A 65 15.41 -4.64 11.55
C SER A 65 14.79 -3.32 11.08
N TYR A 66 14.00 -3.36 10.01
CA TYR A 66 13.23 -2.20 9.54
C TYR A 66 12.18 -1.78 10.56
N ALA A 67 11.43 -2.74 11.13
CA ALA A 67 10.45 -2.47 12.18
C ALA A 67 11.09 -1.80 13.40
N ALA A 68 12.25 -2.29 13.83
CA ALA A 68 13.01 -1.70 14.92
C ALA A 68 13.51 -0.28 14.58
N ALA A 69 13.97 -0.04 13.34
CA ALA A 69 14.45 1.26 12.89
C ALA A 69 13.35 2.34 12.90
N ILE A 70 12.10 1.94 12.62
CA ILE A 70 10.93 2.83 12.71
C ILE A 70 10.32 2.86 14.12
N GLY A 71 11.02 2.32 15.14
CA GLY A 71 10.63 2.43 16.54
C GLY A 71 9.53 1.47 17.01
N LEU A 72 9.23 0.41 16.26
CA LEU A 72 8.30 -0.63 16.70
C LEU A 72 8.96 -1.60 17.68
N ASN A 73 8.13 -2.22 18.54
CA ASN A 73 8.59 -3.30 19.40
C ASN A 73 8.88 -4.55 18.56
N ALA A 74 10.15 -4.94 18.50
CA ALA A 74 10.62 -6.06 17.67
C ALA A 74 9.92 -7.39 18.01
N ALA A 75 9.68 -7.70 19.29
CA ALA A 75 9.01 -8.95 19.68
C ALA A 75 7.55 -8.99 19.20
N LYS A 76 6.79 -7.91 19.39
CA LYS A 76 5.40 -7.81 18.88
C LYS A 76 5.34 -7.91 17.36
N PHE A 77 6.29 -7.26 16.68
CA PHE A 77 6.38 -7.30 15.23
C PHE A 77 6.68 -8.71 14.73
N LYS A 78 7.67 -9.36 15.34
CA LYS A 78 8.02 -10.74 15.06
C LYS A 78 6.84 -11.68 15.24
N ASP A 79 6.14 -11.59 16.37
CA ASP A 79 4.96 -12.41 16.64
C ASP A 79 3.84 -12.20 15.60
N CYS A 80 3.58 -10.94 15.22
CA CYS A 80 2.61 -10.61 14.16
C CYS A 80 3.02 -11.23 12.82
N LEU A 81 4.29 -11.09 12.45
CA LEU A 81 4.81 -11.54 11.18
C LEU A 81 4.85 -13.08 11.11
N ASP A 82 5.42 -13.75 12.11
CA ASP A 82 5.58 -15.21 12.14
C ASP A 82 4.23 -15.95 12.25
N SER A 83 3.25 -15.37 12.93
CA SER A 83 1.90 -15.94 13.00
C SER A 83 1.13 -15.89 11.68
N GLY A 84 1.57 -15.10 10.70
CA GLY A 84 0.85 -14.90 9.45
C GLY A 84 -0.47 -14.15 9.63
N LYS A 85 -0.63 -13.39 10.73
CA LYS A 85 -1.86 -12.66 11.10
C LYS A 85 -2.44 -11.83 9.95
N MET A 86 -1.58 -11.27 9.11
CA MET A 86 -1.95 -10.35 8.03
C MET A 86 -2.17 -11.02 6.66
N ALA A 87 -1.91 -12.33 6.54
CA ALA A 87 -1.96 -13.04 5.26
C ALA A 87 -3.36 -12.95 4.60
N ALA A 88 -4.43 -13.12 5.39
CA ALA A 88 -5.80 -13.05 4.89
C ALA A 88 -6.18 -11.64 4.39
N ARG A 89 -5.71 -10.59 5.07
CA ARG A 89 -5.94 -9.20 4.66
C ARG A 89 -5.25 -8.91 3.32
N VAL A 90 -3.97 -9.29 3.21
CA VAL A 90 -3.19 -9.13 1.97
C VAL A 90 -3.84 -9.90 0.80
N ALA A 91 -4.34 -11.11 1.05
CA ALA A 91 -5.06 -11.90 0.05
C ALA A 91 -6.39 -11.25 -0.38
N SER A 92 -7.11 -10.62 0.56
CA SER A 92 -8.33 -9.86 0.25
C SER A 92 -8.01 -8.66 -0.64
N ASP A 93 -7.00 -7.86 -0.29
CA ASP A 93 -6.59 -6.70 -1.09
C ASP A 93 -6.24 -7.09 -2.52
N ALA A 94 -5.48 -8.19 -2.69
CA ALA A 94 -5.12 -8.71 -4.00
C ALA A 94 -6.36 -9.15 -4.80
N THR A 95 -7.27 -9.88 -4.16
CA THR A 95 -8.52 -10.37 -4.79
C THR A 95 -9.43 -9.22 -5.20
N GLU A 96 -9.58 -8.22 -4.35
CA GLU A 96 -10.34 -6.98 -4.61
C GLU A 96 -9.72 -6.23 -5.79
N GLY A 97 -8.38 -6.11 -5.82
CA GLY A 97 -7.64 -5.51 -6.93
C GLY A 97 -7.90 -6.23 -8.26
N SER A 98 -7.78 -7.57 -8.29
CA SER A 98 -8.04 -8.36 -9.50
C SER A 98 -9.49 -8.20 -9.98
N THR A 99 -10.44 -8.20 -9.03
CA THR A 99 -11.88 -7.98 -9.33
C THR A 99 -12.14 -6.60 -9.91
N ALA A 100 -11.40 -5.59 -9.45
CA ALA A 100 -11.45 -4.23 -9.98
C ALA A 100 -10.67 -4.04 -11.31
N GLY A 101 -10.09 -5.11 -11.86
CA GLY A 101 -9.39 -5.11 -13.14
C GLY A 101 -7.89 -4.78 -13.06
N VAL A 102 -7.30 -4.76 -11.86
CA VAL A 102 -5.84 -4.65 -11.71
C VAL A 102 -5.18 -5.94 -12.16
N ASN A 103 -4.16 -5.83 -13.02
CA ASN A 103 -3.40 -6.97 -13.55
C ASN A 103 -1.87 -6.83 -13.39
N GLY A 104 -1.42 -5.76 -12.73
CA GLY A 104 -0.01 -5.46 -12.49
C GLY A 104 0.13 -4.28 -11.53
N THR A 105 1.35 -4.05 -11.06
CA THR A 105 1.64 -2.97 -10.12
C THR A 105 2.63 -1.95 -10.71
N PRO A 106 2.47 -0.65 -10.41
CA PRO A 106 1.34 -0.06 -9.69
C PRO A 106 0.06 -0.08 -10.54
N GLY A 107 -1.08 -0.43 -9.92
CA GLY A 107 -2.41 -0.37 -10.51
C GLY A 107 -3.26 0.59 -9.70
N ASN A 108 -3.60 1.76 -10.26
CA ASN A 108 -4.23 2.83 -9.50
C ASN A 108 -5.67 3.02 -9.95
N ILE A 109 -6.56 3.28 -9.00
CA ILE A 109 -7.97 3.56 -9.25
C ILE A 109 -8.31 4.88 -8.56
N VAL A 110 -8.81 5.85 -9.33
CA VAL A 110 -9.44 7.06 -8.77
C VAL A 110 -10.92 6.76 -8.59
N LEU A 111 -11.43 6.90 -7.37
CA LEU A 111 -12.81 6.63 -7.00
C LEU A 111 -13.45 7.91 -6.46
N LYS A 112 -14.64 8.28 -6.96
CA LYS A 112 -15.40 9.42 -6.43
C LYS A 112 -16.21 8.95 -5.22
N ASN A 113 -15.82 9.42 -4.04
CA ASN A 113 -16.44 9.04 -2.76
C ASN A 113 -17.97 9.23 -2.79
N GLY A 114 -18.69 8.28 -2.20
CA GLY A 114 -20.16 8.29 -2.16
C GLY A 114 -20.84 7.91 -3.48
N THR A 115 -20.08 7.57 -4.53
CA THR A 115 -20.61 7.14 -5.83
C THR A 115 -20.00 5.80 -6.26
N LYS A 116 -20.45 5.27 -7.40
CA LYS A 116 -19.83 4.11 -8.08
C LYS A 116 -18.87 4.54 -9.19
N GLU A 117 -18.62 5.84 -9.35
CA GLU A 117 -17.78 6.35 -10.42
C GLU A 117 -16.30 6.11 -10.09
N SER A 118 -15.62 5.38 -10.97
CA SER A 118 -14.19 5.15 -10.89
C SER A 118 -13.50 5.29 -12.25
N ARG A 119 -12.20 5.54 -12.21
CA ARG A 119 -11.30 5.57 -13.37
C ARG A 119 -10.01 4.85 -13.04
N MET A 120 -9.61 3.91 -13.90
CA MET A 120 -8.33 3.21 -13.79
C MET A 120 -7.21 4.08 -14.38
N VAL A 121 -6.13 4.28 -13.63
CA VAL A 121 -4.88 4.88 -14.08
C VAL A 121 -3.79 3.80 -13.92
N SER A 122 -3.68 2.95 -14.94
CA SER A 122 -2.84 1.75 -14.89
C SER A 122 -1.36 2.07 -15.08
N GLY A 123 -0.50 1.43 -14.27
CA GLY A 123 0.95 1.54 -14.36
C GLY A 123 1.53 2.76 -13.65
N ALA A 124 2.85 2.90 -13.76
CA ALA A 124 3.59 4.02 -13.23
C ALA A 124 3.39 5.25 -14.14
N GLN A 125 2.32 6.00 -13.88
CA GLN A 125 1.95 7.19 -14.66
C GLN A 125 2.52 8.47 -14.04
N PRO A 126 2.77 9.53 -14.84
CA PRO A 126 3.17 10.83 -14.32
C PRO A 126 2.03 11.49 -13.56
N PHE A 127 2.38 12.43 -12.67
CA PHE A 127 1.42 13.23 -11.91
C PHE A 127 0.32 13.86 -12.77
N SER A 128 0.66 14.35 -13.97
CA SER A 128 -0.30 14.98 -14.89
C SER A 128 -1.45 14.06 -15.32
N ALA A 129 -1.20 12.75 -15.42
CA ALA A 129 -2.26 11.78 -15.75
C ALA A 129 -3.29 11.66 -14.62
N PHE A 130 -2.81 11.61 -13.37
CA PHE A 130 -3.68 11.62 -12.19
C PHE A 130 -4.43 12.94 -12.06
N LYS A 131 -3.72 14.06 -12.25
CA LYS A 131 -4.29 15.41 -12.17
C LYS A 131 -5.49 15.56 -13.10
N ALA A 132 -5.36 15.14 -14.36
CA ALA A 132 -6.43 15.23 -15.35
C ALA A 132 -7.69 14.46 -14.92
N VAL A 133 -7.52 13.24 -14.40
CA VAL A 133 -8.64 12.40 -13.93
C VAL A 133 -9.29 12.99 -12.67
N ILE A 134 -8.48 13.44 -11.70
CA ILE A 134 -8.99 14.02 -10.45
C ILE A 134 -9.76 15.30 -10.73
N ASP A 135 -9.21 16.21 -11.54
CA ASP A 135 -9.88 17.48 -11.91
C ASP A 135 -11.21 17.24 -12.65
N GLU A 136 -11.31 16.17 -13.44
CA GLU A 136 -12.57 15.79 -14.09
C GLU A 136 -13.59 15.28 -13.06
N MET A 137 -13.15 14.41 -12.14
CA MET A 137 -14.04 13.77 -11.17
C MET A 137 -14.50 14.71 -10.03
N LEU A 138 -13.78 15.81 -9.77
CA LEU A 138 -14.17 16.84 -8.79
C LEU A 138 -15.24 17.81 -9.28
N LYS A 139 -15.56 17.82 -10.58
CA LYS A 139 -16.69 18.57 -11.12
C LYS A 139 -18.03 17.94 -10.71
#